data_AF-A0A1V5QL60-F1
#
_entry.id   AF-A0A1V5QL60-F1
#
_cell.length_a   1.000
_cell.length_b   1.000
_cell.length_c   1.000
_cell.angle_alpha   90.00
_cell.angle_beta   90.00
_cell.angle_gamma   90.00
#
_symmetry.space_group_name_H-M   'P 1'
#
loop_
_entity.id
_entity.type
_entity.pdbx_description
1 polymer ?
#
loop_
_entity_poly.entity_id
_entity_poly.type
_entity_poly.pdbx_seq_one_letter_code
_entity_poly.pdbx_strand_id
1 'polypeptide(L)'
;MTNTYLSRKQRGAVLLMLVAGVLLAAVTALVINQTKAIQNTARRTAVTKQRLEEIRNSLVQFVVVNGRLPCPANGAASQGTANPVTPIENCTTPNGTVPWSTLGLSATQALDGWGRRISYRVAQGPTGMTFTGAADMTQCQHPPLGTEIPPVGPNFLCTATHTESEAGFLAARTGLTVNDMGTNSPQVGFVLISHGSSGYGAWLESNQRMPLPAAGNTFEAANAGAGNTYYRAQHSDNSVPPTANNHFDDEVLFLTINDLIHKARRGGRNWNAGPAPIVGEPPTVNLDVTTLATGGAVFTGFRSGLQTVTLPVGPGVSVSMIISTAPGYQITTNNASGSTAIGVCSMSPPCNASNSQLENGEYLSFKLVSYTAQKVSLDFLNYGGGESATIEFKRNNVPVGLSVVTTFPSATIGLMPTTAPQAFDEVVVKPNPSSAFYISGIRFCDAASSCL
;
A
#
# COMPACT_ATOMS: atom_id res chain seq x y z
N MET A 1 73.40 63.03 -1.46
CA MET A 1 72.84 61.68 -1.24
C MET A 1 72.52 61.56 0.24
N THR A 2 71.30 61.91 0.62
CA THR A 2 70.84 61.94 2.02
C THR A 2 70.59 60.51 2.48
N ASN A 3 71.50 60.00 3.31
CA ASN A 3 71.34 58.72 3.99
C ASN A 3 70.38 58.94 5.16
N THR A 4 69.11 58.57 4.98
CA THR A 4 68.08 58.64 6.02
C THR A 4 68.34 57.54 7.05
N TYR A 5 69.15 57.85 8.07
CA TYR A 5 69.33 56.96 9.22
C TYR A 5 68.05 56.96 10.06
N LEU A 6 67.20 55.95 9.84
CA LEU A 6 66.12 55.62 10.77
C LEU A 6 66.69 55.43 12.18
N SER A 7 66.15 56.19 13.14
CA SER A 7 66.49 56.13 14.56
C SER A 7 66.41 54.69 15.08
N ARG A 8 67.29 54.32 16.01
CA ARG A 8 67.35 52.98 16.64
C ARG A 8 65.98 52.51 17.18
N LYS A 9 65.10 53.45 17.56
CA LYS A 9 63.70 53.20 17.97
C LYS A 9 62.76 52.84 16.81
N GLN A 10 62.96 53.39 15.61
CA GLN A 10 62.13 53.10 14.42
C GLN A 10 62.43 51.73 13.82
N ARG A 11 63.70 51.27 13.89
CA ARG A 11 64.07 49.90 13.45
C ARG A 11 63.42 48.81 14.31
N GLY A 12 63.29 49.04 15.62
CA GLY A 12 62.61 48.12 16.53
C GLY A 12 61.10 48.03 16.30
N ALA A 13 60.45 49.15 16.01
CA ALA A 13 59.01 49.18 15.72
C ALA A 13 58.67 48.48 14.39
N VAL A 14 59.50 48.63 13.36
CA VAL A 14 59.31 47.95 12.06
C VAL A 14 59.50 46.44 12.20
N LEU A 15 60.51 45.99 12.95
CA LEU A 15 60.72 44.56 13.24
C LEU A 15 59.56 43.95 14.03
N LEU A 16 59.04 44.66 15.04
CA LEU A 16 57.88 44.23 15.82
C LEU A 16 56.62 44.09 14.95
N MET A 17 56.37 45.04 14.05
CA MET A 17 55.21 44.96 13.14
C MET A 17 55.34 43.83 12.10
N LEU A 18 56.55 43.57 11.60
CA LEU A 18 56.78 42.44 10.69
C LEU A 18 56.62 41.10 11.40
N VAL A 19 57.16 40.95 12.62
CA VAL A 19 57.01 39.72 13.41
C VAL A 19 55.55 39.52 13.82
N ALA A 20 54.86 40.57 14.26
CA ALA A 20 53.43 40.50 14.58
C ALA A 20 52.59 40.17 13.34
N GLY A 21 52.91 40.74 12.17
CA GLY A 21 52.24 40.45 10.90
C GLY A 21 52.44 38.99 10.45
N VAL A 22 53.65 38.46 10.58
CA VAL A 22 53.94 37.04 10.26
C VAL A 22 53.25 36.09 11.24
N LEU A 23 53.22 36.41 12.54
CA LEU A 23 52.49 35.61 13.54
C LEU A 23 50.99 35.64 13.27
N LEU A 24 50.42 36.79 12.95
CA LEU A 24 49.00 36.93 12.62
C LEU A 24 48.65 36.17 11.33
N ALA A 25 49.53 36.21 10.31
CA ALA A 25 49.40 35.45 9.07
C ALA A 25 49.49 33.92 9.31
N ALA A 26 50.39 33.47 10.19
CA ALA A 26 50.51 32.06 10.55
C ALA A 26 49.28 31.55 11.31
N VAL A 27 48.74 32.35 12.24
CA VAL A 27 47.50 32.03 12.97
C VAL A 27 46.31 31.99 12.02
N THR A 28 46.16 32.96 11.11
CA THR A 28 45.07 32.94 10.11
C THR A 28 45.20 31.80 9.11
N ALA A 29 46.41 31.45 8.65
CA ALA A 29 46.62 30.30 7.77
C ALA A 29 46.27 28.97 8.48
N LEU A 30 46.60 28.83 9.76
CA LEU A 30 46.24 27.68 10.57
C LEU A 30 44.71 27.55 10.72
N VAL A 31 44.02 28.66 10.99
CA VAL A 31 42.54 28.69 11.08
C VAL A 31 41.91 28.33 9.72
N ILE A 32 42.39 28.89 8.61
CA ILE A 32 41.86 28.63 7.26
C ILE A 32 42.04 27.15 6.85
N ASN A 33 43.19 26.54 7.15
CA ASN A 33 43.43 25.13 6.83
C ASN A 33 42.56 24.18 7.65
N GLN A 34 42.30 24.49 8.93
CA GLN A 34 41.36 23.71 9.75
C GLN A 34 39.93 23.82 9.22
N THR A 35 39.50 24.99 8.75
CA THR A 35 38.16 25.15 8.15
C THR A 35 38.00 24.32 6.87
N LYS A 36 39.03 24.24 6.02
CA LYS A 36 39.00 23.43 4.77
C LYS A 36 38.90 21.93 5.05
N ALA A 37 39.62 21.43 6.06
CA ALA A 37 39.56 20.02 6.44
C ALA A 37 38.17 19.62 6.94
N ILE A 38 37.57 20.45 7.80
CA ILE A 38 36.21 20.25 8.34
C ILE A 38 35.16 20.29 7.21
N GLN A 39 35.27 21.27 6.30
CA GLN A 39 34.38 21.38 5.15
C GLN A 39 34.47 20.17 4.21
N ASN A 40 35.66 19.59 4.04
CA ASN A 40 35.84 18.39 3.23
C ASN A 40 35.17 17.17 3.86
N THR A 41 35.33 16.94 5.17
CA THR A 41 34.67 15.81 5.85
C THR A 41 33.15 15.95 5.80
N ALA A 42 32.62 17.14 6.13
CA ALA A 42 31.18 17.41 6.06
C ALA A 42 30.62 17.18 4.65
N ARG A 43 31.35 17.61 3.60
CA ARG A 43 30.99 17.35 2.20
C ARG A 43 30.97 15.86 1.87
N ARG A 44 31.98 15.10 2.29
CA ARG A 44 32.06 13.65 2.03
C ARG A 44 30.91 12.91 2.72
N THR A 45 30.61 13.27 3.97
CA THR A 45 29.44 12.74 4.69
C THR A 45 28.13 13.06 3.97
N ALA A 46 27.96 14.29 3.47
CA ALA A 46 26.77 14.67 2.70
C ALA A 46 26.63 13.85 1.41
N VAL A 47 27.74 13.65 0.68
CA VAL A 47 27.78 12.77 -0.50
C VAL A 47 27.41 11.34 -0.13
N THR A 48 27.98 10.79 0.95
CA THR A 48 27.66 9.45 1.45
C THR A 48 26.17 9.29 1.71
N LYS A 49 25.55 10.22 2.45
CA LYS A 49 24.11 10.17 2.75
C LYS A 49 23.27 10.19 1.47
N GLN A 50 23.64 11.03 0.51
CA GLN A 50 22.99 11.05 -0.80
C GLN A 50 23.11 9.70 -1.53
N ARG A 51 24.30 9.09 -1.54
CA ARG A 51 24.54 7.79 -2.19
C ARG A 51 23.75 6.66 -1.53
N LEU A 52 23.72 6.62 -0.20
CA LEU A 52 22.91 5.66 0.55
C LEU A 52 21.42 5.75 0.17
N GLU A 53 20.88 6.97 0.05
CA GLU A 53 19.49 7.21 -0.36
C GLU A 53 19.22 6.80 -1.82
N GLU A 54 20.14 7.09 -2.76
CA GLU A 54 20.06 6.64 -4.16
C GLU A 54 20.02 5.11 -4.26
N ILE A 55 20.87 4.43 -3.50
CA ILE A 55 20.92 2.96 -3.46
C ILE A 55 19.66 2.40 -2.80
N ARG A 56 19.18 3.00 -1.71
CA ARG A 56 17.91 2.62 -1.06
C ARG A 56 16.76 2.63 -2.06
N ASN A 57 16.65 3.71 -2.85
CA ASN A 57 15.59 3.84 -3.84
C ASN A 57 15.72 2.76 -4.94
N SER A 58 16.94 2.44 -5.36
CA SER A 58 17.20 1.38 -6.35
C SER A 58 16.87 -0.01 -5.81
N LEU A 59 17.14 -0.29 -4.54
CA LEU A 59 16.73 -1.53 -3.86
C LEU A 59 15.21 -1.65 -3.79
N VAL A 60 14.49 -0.57 -3.46
CA VAL A 60 13.01 -0.55 -3.47
C VAL A 60 12.50 -0.84 -4.88
N GLN A 61 13.06 -0.21 -5.93
CA GLN A 61 12.67 -0.47 -7.31
C GLN A 61 12.96 -1.91 -7.75
N PHE A 62 14.07 -2.49 -7.30
CA PHE A 62 14.36 -3.90 -7.53
C PHE A 62 13.27 -4.80 -6.93
N VAL A 63 12.77 -4.49 -5.73
CA VAL A 63 11.66 -5.22 -5.09
C VAL A 63 10.35 -5.05 -5.86
N VAL A 64 10.05 -3.85 -6.39
CA VAL A 64 8.86 -3.63 -7.24
C VAL A 64 8.82 -4.68 -8.37
N VAL A 65 9.93 -4.86 -9.08
CA VAL A 65 10.01 -5.77 -10.23
C VAL A 65 10.12 -7.23 -9.81
N ASN A 66 10.97 -7.54 -8.83
CA ASN A 66 11.39 -8.92 -8.55
C ASN A 66 10.71 -9.58 -7.34
N GLY A 67 10.04 -8.80 -6.48
CA GLY A 67 9.38 -9.31 -5.27
C GLY A 67 10.34 -9.87 -4.23
N ARG A 68 11.60 -9.45 -4.29
CA ARG A 68 12.71 -9.88 -3.42
C ARG A 68 13.82 -8.84 -3.44
N LEU A 69 14.75 -8.92 -2.50
CA LEU A 69 16.02 -8.20 -2.53
C LEU A 69 17.09 -8.98 -3.32
N PRO A 70 18.08 -8.30 -3.92
CA PRO A 70 19.21 -8.97 -4.56
C PRO A 70 20.19 -9.51 -3.52
N CYS A 71 20.98 -10.52 -3.88
CA CYS A 71 22.14 -10.90 -3.08
C CYS A 71 23.23 -9.83 -3.16
N PRO A 72 24.06 -9.66 -2.10
CA PRO A 72 25.20 -8.76 -2.18
C PRO A 72 26.18 -9.17 -3.27
N ALA A 73 26.88 -8.20 -3.85
CA ALA A 73 27.97 -8.47 -4.78
C ALA A 73 29.25 -8.85 -4.03
N ASN A 74 30.14 -9.57 -4.72
CA ASN A 74 31.47 -9.85 -4.19
C ASN A 74 32.31 -8.57 -4.13
N GLY A 75 32.67 -8.14 -2.92
CA GLY A 75 33.51 -6.95 -2.70
C GLY A 75 34.91 -7.05 -3.30
N ALA A 76 35.42 -8.26 -3.52
CA ALA A 76 36.70 -8.54 -4.17
C ALA A 76 36.61 -8.64 -5.71
N ALA A 77 35.45 -8.37 -6.31
CA ALA A 77 35.24 -8.41 -7.75
C ALA A 77 34.78 -7.05 -8.29
N SER A 78 35.21 -6.68 -9.49
CA SER A 78 34.87 -5.39 -10.12
C SER A 78 33.51 -5.38 -10.84
N GLN A 79 32.84 -6.52 -10.95
CA GLN A 79 31.61 -6.67 -11.74
C GLN A 79 30.40 -5.99 -11.08
N GLY A 80 30.36 -5.95 -9.75
CA GLY A 80 29.22 -5.39 -9.01
C GLY A 80 27.89 -6.12 -9.24
N THR A 81 27.93 -7.37 -9.66
CA THR A 81 26.74 -8.22 -9.88
C THR A 81 26.35 -8.91 -8.58
N ALA A 82 25.05 -9.05 -8.32
CA ALA A 82 24.54 -9.87 -7.22
C ALA A 82 25.11 -11.30 -7.28
N ASN A 83 25.50 -11.86 -6.13
CA ASN A 83 26.18 -13.15 -6.08
C ASN A 83 25.47 -14.15 -5.13
N PRO A 84 24.69 -15.10 -5.68
CA PRO A 84 24.32 -15.25 -7.08
C PRO A 84 23.24 -14.24 -7.54
N VAL A 85 23.05 -14.10 -8.85
CA VAL A 85 21.97 -13.27 -9.42
C VAL A 85 20.60 -13.93 -9.23
N THR A 86 20.57 -15.26 -9.31
CA THR A 86 19.37 -16.07 -9.15
C THR A 86 18.80 -15.97 -7.72
N PRO A 87 17.48 -16.02 -7.53
CA PRO A 87 16.88 -16.08 -6.20
C PRO A 87 17.43 -17.28 -5.41
N ILE A 88 17.81 -17.05 -4.17
CA ILE A 88 18.35 -18.08 -3.27
C ILE A 88 18.13 -17.67 -1.82
N GLU A 89 18.04 -18.64 -0.91
CA GLU A 89 17.95 -18.37 0.54
C GLU A 89 19.25 -17.80 1.10
N ASN A 90 20.39 -18.34 0.66
CA ASN A 90 21.71 -17.99 1.18
C ASN A 90 22.61 -17.49 0.04
N CYS A 91 23.04 -16.24 0.13
CA CYS A 91 23.94 -15.65 -0.85
C CYS A 91 25.38 -16.14 -0.66
N THR A 92 26.16 -16.14 -1.73
CA THR A 92 27.56 -16.56 -1.71
C THR A 92 28.46 -15.58 -0.96
N THR A 93 28.11 -14.29 -0.95
CA THR A 93 28.91 -13.22 -0.30
C THR A 93 28.05 -12.40 0.68
N PRO A 94 27.71 -12.94 1.87
CA PRO A 94 26.85 -12.24 2.83
C PRO A 94 27.46 -10.93 3.40
N ASN A 95 28.79 -10.84 3.47
CA ASN A 95 29.55 -9.64 3.83
C ASN A 95 29.94 -8.77 2.61
N GLY A 96 29.16 -8.84 1.53
CA GLY A 96 29.46 -8.21 0.25
C GLY A 96 29.20 -6.70 0.19
N THR A 97 29.26 -6.17 -1.03
CA THR A 97 28.96 -4.76 -1.34
C THR A 97 27.65 -4.64 -2.10
N VAL A 98 27.18 -3.41 -2.28
CA VAL A 98 26.01 -3.10 -3.10
C VAL A 98 26.18 -3.71 -4.52
N PRO A 99 25.20 -4.50 -4.99
CA PRO A 99 25.24 -5.09 -6.33
C PRO A 99 24.81 -4.06 -7.39
N TRP A 100 25.63 -3.04 -7.59
CA TRP A 100 25.31 -1.85 -8.37
C TRP A 100 24.92 -2.14 -9.81
N SER A 101 25.57 -3.10 -10.48
CA SER A 101 25.23 -3.45 -11.86
C SER A 101 23.85 -4.10 -11.94
N THR A 102 23.52 -4.96 -10.98
CA THR A 102 22.20 -5.59 -10.84
C THR A 102 21.12 -4.57 -10.51
N LEU A 103 21.47 -3.50 -9.79
CA LEU A 103 20.55 -2.41 -9.46
C LEU A 103 20.44 -1.34 -10.56
N GLY A 104 21.15 -1.49 -11.68
CA GLY A 104 21.16 -0.47 -12.75
C GLY A 104 21.86 0.84 -12.35
N LEU A 105 22.72 0.79 -11.34
CA LEU A 105 23.55 1.91 -10.89
C LEU A 105 24.92 1.87 -11.56
N SER A 106 25.57 3.03 -11.68
CA SER A 106 27.00 3.07 -12.03
C SER A 106 27.87 2.68 -10.84
N ALA A 107 29.09 2.21 -11.11
CA ALA A 107 30.05 1.85 -10.05
C ALA A 107 30.34 3.03 -9.11
N THR A 108 30.41 4.27 -9.63
CA THR A 108 30.67 5.48 -8.84
C THR A 108 29.51 5.86 -7.92
N GLN A 109 28.27 5.52 -8.28
CA GLN A 109 27.09 5.67 -7.41
C GLN A 109 27.09 4.68 -6.25
N ALA A 110 27.88 3.61 -6.34
CA ALA A 110 28.03 2.60 -5.29
C ALA A 110 29.18 2.90 -4.32
N LEU A 111 29.85 4.05 -4.49
CA LEU A 111 30.90 4.52 -3.60
C LEU A 111 30.36 5.53 -2.60
N ASP A 112 30.95 5.53 -1.41
CA ASP A 112 30.79 6.58 -0.41
C ASP A 112 31.56 7.86 -0.82
N GLY A 113 31.42 8.93 -0.02
CA GLY A 113 32.16 10.19 -0.23
C GLY A 113 33.69 10.07 -0.07
N TRP A 114 34.20 8.93 0.38
CA TRP A 114 35.62 8.63 0.48
C TRP A 114 36.14 7.76 -0.68
N GLY A 115 35.28 7.38 -1.62
CA GLY A 115 35.65 6.58 -2.79
C GLY A 115 35.74 5.07 -2.50
N ARG A 116 35.07 4.59 -1.46
CA ARG A 116 35.05 3.16 -1.09
C ARG A 116 33.64 2.61 -1.28
N ARG A 117 33.55 1.31 -1.57
CA ARG A 117 32.28 0.66 -1.87
C ARG A 117 31.39 0.61 -0.63
N ILE A 118 30.12 0.95 -0.82
CA ILE A 118 29.10 0.81 0.21
C ILE A 118 28.84 -0.67 0.44
N SER A 119 28.92 -1.08 1.71
CA SER A 119 28.61 -2.43 2.15
C SER A 119 27.11 -2.63 2.20
N TYR A 120 26.65 -3.83 1.81
CA TYR A 120 25.23 -4.19 1.77
C TYR A 120 25.01 -5.50 2.51
N ARG A 121 24.00 -5.51 3.37
CA ARG A 121 23.58 -6.66 4.17
C ARG A 121 22.10 -6.89 3.96
N VAL A 122 21.71 -8.15 3.84
CA VAL A 122 20.33 -8.57 3.58
C VAL A 122 20.03 -9.79 4.42
N ALA A 123 18.80 -9.90 4.92
CA ALA A 123 18.39 -11.08 5.67
C ALA A 123 18.41 -12.33 4.78
N GLN A 124 18.93 -13.43 5.32
CA GLN A 124 19.14 -14.70 4.61
C GLN A 124 18.40 -15.86 5.28
N GLY A 125 18.45 -17.03 4.64
CA GLY A 125 17.80 -18.26 5.10
C GLY A 125 16.35 -18.39 4.64
N PRO A 126 15.61 -19.38 5.17
CA PRO A 126 14.25 -19.69 4.73
C PRO A 126 13.22 -18.59 5.03
N THR A 127 13.55 -17.67 5.95
CA THR A 127 12.75 -16.48 6.28
C THR A 127 13.43 -15.18 5.84
N GLY A 128 14.51 -15.27 5.06
CA GLY A 128 15.27 -14.14 4.51
C GLY A 128 14.55 -13.39 3.40
N MET A 129 15.25 -12.50 2.69
CA MET A 129 14.65 -11.57 1.72
C MET A 129 15.11 -11.78 0.27
N THR A 130 15.96 -12.77 0.00
CA THR A 130 16.67 -12.93 -1.28
C THR A 130 16.08 -13.99 -2.22
N PHE A 131 15.13 -14.80 -1.74
CA PHE A 131 14.44 -15.81 -2.54
C PHE A 131 13.15 -15.28 -3.16
N THR A 132 12.56 -16.04 -4.10
CA THR A 132 11.36 -15.62 -4.84
C THR A 132 10.17 -15.35 -3.92
N GLY A 133 9.55 -14.16 -4.07
CA GLY A 133 8.37 -13.75 -3.29
C GLY A 133 8.68 -13.33 -1.84
N ALA A 134 9.95 -13.33 -1.43
CA ALA A 134 10.33 -13.02 -0.06
C ALA A 134 9.97 -11.60 0.40
N ALA A 135 9.78 -10.67 -0.54
CA ALA A 135 9.35 -9.29 -0.31
C ALA A 135 8.01 -8.99 -1.02
N ASP A 136 7.11 -9.97 -1.07
CA ASP A 136 5.83 -9.87 -1.75
C ASP A 136 4.67 -10.35 -0.87
N MET A 137 3.84 -9.39 -0.44
CA MET A 137 2.65 -9.65 0.36
C MET A 137 1.37 -9.49 -0.46
N THR A 138 1.47 -9.38 -1.79
CA THR A 138 0.29 -9.14 -2.64
C THR A 138 -0.78 -10.23 -2.54
N GLN A 139 -0.40 -11.45 -2.16
CA GLN A 139 -1.32 -12.57 -1.93
C GLN A 139 -1.88 -12.61 -0.50
N CYS A 140 -1.33 -11.83 0.44
CA CYS A 140 -1.80 -11.77 1.81
C CYS A 140 -3.09 -10.96 1.93
N GLN A 141 -3.89 -11.31 2.92
CA GLN A 141 -5.11 -10.59 3.30
C GLN A 141 -4.80 -9.43 4.25
N HIS A 142 -5.35 -8.26 3.94
CA HIS A 142 -5.34 -7.07 4.78
C HIS A 142 -6.67 -6.29 4.64
N PRO A 143 -7.41 -6.03 5.74
CA PRO A 143 -7.18 -6.49 7.11
C PRO A 143 -7.46 -8.00 7.26
N PRO A 144 -6.95 -8.69 8.30
CA PRO A 144 -7.13 -10.14 8.51
C PRO A 144 -8.60 -10.56 8.64
N LEU A 145 -8.93 -11.78 8.21
CA LEU A 145 -10.25 -12.40 8.36
C LEU A 145 -10.44 -13.05 9.75
N GLY A 146 -10.28 -12.27 10.81
CA GLY A 146 -10.33 -12.77 12.19
C GLY A 146 -8.93 -12.91 12.78
N THR A 147 -8.55 -14.11 13.25
CA THR A 147 -7.23 -14.32 13.84
C THR A 147 -6.12 -14.18 12.80
N GLU A 148 -4.98 -13.64 13.21
CA GLU A 148 -3.77 -13.61 12.40
C GLU A 148 -3.36 -15.03 11.99
N ILE A 149 -3.21 -15.29 10.69
CA ILE A 149 -2.79 -16.58 10.15
C ILE A 149 -1.42 -16.39 9.50
N PRO A 150 -0.33 -16.90 10.11
CA PRO A 150 0.99 -16.83 9.50
C PRO A 150 1.13 -17.84 8.36
N PRO A 151 1.87 -17.50 7.30
CA PRO A 151 2.23 -18.48 6.28
C PRO A 151 3.15 -19.56 6.86
N VAL A 152 3.08 -20.76 6.29
CA VAL A 152 3.88 -21.92 6.73
C VAL A 152 5.02 -22.22 5.76
N GLY A 153 5.99 -23.02 6.21
CA GLY A 153 7.17 -23.40 5.43
C GLY A 153 6.84 -24.22 4.16
N PRO A 154 7.81 -24.35 3.23
CA PRO A 154 9.23 -24.06 3.42
C PRO A 154 9.65 -22.58 3.27
N ASN A 155 8.82 -21.74 2.64
CA ASN A 155 9.21 -20.36 2.26
C ASN A 155 8.42 -19.24 2.96
N PHE A 156 7.43 -19.59 3.80
CA PHE A 156 6.63 -18.64 4.56
C PHE A 156 6.02 -17.53 3.67
N LEU A 157 5.42 -17.94 2.55
CA LEU A 157 4.76 -17.05 1.59
C LEU A 157 3.23 -17.14 1.75
N CYS A 158 2.55 -16.01 1.56
CA CYS A 158 1.09 -16.02 1.39
C CYS A 158 0.71 -16.74 0.10
N THR A 159 -0.38 -17.49 0.14
CA THR A 159 -0.79 -18.37 -0.95
C THR A 159 -1.95 -17.76 -1.74
N ALA A 160 -2.26 -18.36 -2.89
CA ALA A 160 -3.36 -17.91 -3.74
C ALA A 160 -4.75 -18.10 -3.11
N THR A 161 -4.86 -18.72 -1.93
CA THR A 161 -6.12 -18.80 -1.18
C THR A 161 -6.41 -17.55 -0.37
N HIS A 162 -5.45 -16.63 -0.24
CA HIS A 162 -5.60 -15.34 0.44
C HIS A 162 -6.06 -15.45 1.90
N THR A 163 -5.62 -16.51 2.58
CA THR A 163 -5.99 -16.79 3.96
C THR A 163 -4.96 -16.25 4.95
N GLU A 164 -3.69 -16.19 4.55
CA GLU A 164 -2.61 -15.68 5.38
C GLU A 164 -2.70 -14.17 5.51
N SER A 165 -2.47 -13.67 6.71
CA SER A 165 -2.54 -12.26 7.00
C SER A 165 -1.21 -11.57 6.77
N GLU A 166 -1.28 -10.27 6.48
CA GLU A 166 -0.08 -9.44 6.32
C GLU A 166 0.77 -9.41 7.60
N ALA A 167 0.16 -9.28 8.78
CA ALA A 167 0.90 -9.36 10.05
C ALA A 167 1.45 -10.77 10.32
N GLY A 168 0.74 -11.82 9.92
CA GLY A 168 1.25 -13.20 9.96
C GLY A 168 2.50 -13.40 9.10
N PHE A 169 2.49 -12.85 7.87
CA PHE A 169 3.67 -12.86 6.98
C PHE A 169 4.86 -12.16 7.64
N LEU A 170 4.64 -10.96 8.19
CA LEU A 170 5.72 -10.21 8.84
C LEU A 170 6.24 -10.96 10.07
N ALA A 171 5.38 -11.55 10.89
CA ALA A 171 5.78 -12.33 12.07
C ALA A 171 6.65 -13.54 11.73
N ALA A 172 6.47 -14.15 10.55
CA ALA A 172 7.31 -15.24 10.08
C ALA A 172 8.71 -14.80 9.63
N ARG A 173 8.96 -13.49 9.46
CA ARG A 173 10.25 -12.94 9.01
C ARG A 173 11.12 -12.57 10.21
N THR A 174 12.29 -13.20 10.29
CA THR A 174 13.32 -12.89 11.30
C THR A 174 13.98 -11.54 11.02
N GLY A 175 14.38 -11.32 9.77
CA GLY A 175 15.07 -10.10 9.33
C GLY A 175 16.45 -9.90 9.99
N LEU A 176 17.04 -8.74 9.74
CA LEU A 176 18.21 -8.25 10.47
C LEU A 176 17.76 -7.40 11.66
N THR A 177 18.71 -7.08 12.56
CA THR A 177 18.53 -6.11 13.63
C THR A 177 19.49 -4.94 13.43
N VAL A 178 19.00 -3.72 13.60
CA VAL A 178 19.85 -2.53 13.72
C VAL A 178 19.66 -1.94 15.11
N ASN A 179 20.73 -1.85 15.90
CA ASN A 179 20.73 -1.01 17.09
C ASN A 179 20.92 0.44 16.64
N ASP A 180 19.84 1.20 16.74
CA ASP A 180 19.77 2.59 16.36
C ASP A 180 19.80 3.47 17.60
N MET A 181 20.97 4.05 17.86
CA MET A 181 21.20 4.96 18.98
C MET A 181 20.78 4.36 20.34
N GLY A 182 21.04 3.06 20.53
CA GLY A 182 20.67 2.32 21.73
C GLY A 182 19.34 1.56 21.63
N THR A 183 18.51 1.81 20.63
CA THR A 183 17.21 1.14 20.43
C THR A 183 17.29 0.08 19.34
N ASN A 184 16.92 -1.16 19.65
CA ASN A 184 16.91 -2.22 18.64
C ASN A 184 15.70 -2.08 17.71
N SER A 185 15.97 -1.96 16.41
CA SER A 185 15.01 -2.06 15.31
C SER A 185 15.10 -3.46 14.70
N PRO A 186 14.22 -4.40 15.05
CA PRO A 186 14.20 -5.74 14.47
C PRO A 186 13.56 -5.74 13.06
N GLN A 187 13.54 -6.90 12.42
CA GLN A 187 12.86 -7.12 11.13
C GLN A 187 13.31 -6.14 10.04
N VAL A 188 14.61 -5.87 10.00
CA VAL A 188 15.23 -5.03 8.97
C VAL A 188 15.46 -5.87 7.71
N GLY A 189 15.00 -5.37 6.55
CA GLY A 189 15.13 -6.07 5.27
C GLY A 189 16.55 -6.00 4.73
N PHE A 190 17.17 -4.82 4.83
CA PHE A 190 18.57 -4.61 4.48
C PHE A 190 19.23 -3.48 5.27
N VAL A 191 20.56 -3.51 5.27
CA VAL A 191 21.42 -2.46 5.83
C VAL A 191 22.46 -2.03 4.77
N LEU A 192 22.61 -0.73 4.59
CA LEU A 192 23.66 -0.08 3.81
C LEU A 192 24.62 0.60 4.77
N ILE A 193 25.92 0.39 4.56
CA ILE A 193 26.98 0.82 5.47
C ILE A 193 28.09 1.48 4.68
N SER A 194 28.38 2.74 5.00
CA SER A 194 29.62 3.42 4.64
C SER A 194 30.54 3.41 5.86
N HIS A 195 31.78 2.95 5.68
CA HIS A 195 32.74 2.74 6.78
C HIS A 195 33.43 4.02 7.28
N GLY A 196 32.73 5.16 7.25
CA GLY A 196 33.20 6.41 7.85
C GLY A 196 34.50 7.00 7.33
N SER A 197 35.07 8.03 7.95
CA SER A 197 36.37 8.56 7.50
C SER A 197 37.52 7.55 7.57
N SER A 198 37.47 6.62 8.51
CA SER A 198 38.48 5.61 8.82
C SER A 198 38.57 4.51 7.76
N GLY A 199 37.42 4.07 7.25
CA GLY A 199 37.29 3.07 6.20
C GLY A 199 37.56 1.64 6.60
N TYR A 200 37.71 1.35 7.90
CA TYR A 200 38.04 0.01 8.35
C TYR A 200 36.96 -0.99 7.89
N GLY A 201 37.38 -2.10 7.27
CA GLY A 201 36.50 -3.13 6.75
C GLY A 201 35.88 -2.85 5.36
N ALA A 202 36.01 -1.64 4.82
CA ALA A 202 35.52 -1.28 3.49
C ALA A 202 36.22 -2.01 2.35
N TRP A 203 35.52 -2.16 1.24
CA TRP A 203 36.12 -2.62 -0.02
C TRP A 203 36.47 -1.42 -0.92
N LEU A 204 37.67 -1.43 -1.47
CA LEU A 204 38.16 -0.42 -2.40
C LEU A 204 37.77 -0.78 -3.84
N GLU A 205 37.79 0.22 -4.73
CA GLU A 205 37.62 -0.02 -6.17
C GLU A 205 38.69 -0.96 -6.74
N SER A 206 39.88 -0.96 -6.16
CA SER A 206 40.99 -1.86 -6.48
C SER A 206 40.77 -3.32 -6.06
N ASN A 207 39.55 -3.67 -5.61
CA ASN A 207 39.18 -4.99 -5.10
C ASN A 207 39.95 -5.43 -3.83
N GLN A 208 40.67 -4.50 -3.21
CA GLN A 208 41.33 -4.74 -1.93
C GLN A 208 40.39 -4.37 -0.78
N ARG A 209 40.51 -5.09 0.33
CA ARG A 209 39.79 -4.77 1.55
C ARG A 209 40.68 -3.92 2.45
N MET A 210 40.11 -2.86 3.01
CA MET A 210 40.72 -2.10 4.09
C MET A 210 40.92 -3.00 5.32
N PRO A 211 41.89 -2.69 6.20
CA PRO A 211 42.07 -3.41 7.46
C PRO A 211 40.75 -3.50 8.23
N LEU A 212 40.51 -4.63 8.92
CA LEU A 212 39.33 -4.78 9.76
C LEU A 212 39.45 -3.91 11.02
N PRO A 213 38.32 -3.42 11.57
CA PRO A 213 38.31 -2.73 12.86
C PRO A 213 38.90 -3.61 13.97
N ALA A 214 39.40 -2.98 15.03
CA ALA A 214 39.88 -3.70 16.20
C ALA A 214 38.77 -4.57 16.80
N ALA A 215 39.08 -5.79 17.23
CA ALA A 215 38.09 -6.72 17.78
C ALA A 215 37.35 -6.20 19.02
N GLY A 216 37.99 -5.30 19.78
CA GLY A 216 37.38 -4.62 20.93
C GLY A 216 36.42 -3.49 20.56
N ASN A 217 36.41 -3.05 19.29
CA ASN A 217 35.44 -2.11 18.75
C ASN A 217 34.25 -2.88 18.20
N THR A 218 33.29 -3.18 19.06
CA THR A 218 32.18 -4.09 18.73
C THR A 218 31.23 -3.53 17.68
N PHE A 219 31.08 -2.20 17.58
CA PHE A 219 30.16 -1.56 16.65
C PHE A 219 30.72 -1.55 15.22
N GLU A 220 31.95 -1.06 15.05
CA GLU A 220 32.66 -1.07 13.76
C GLU A 220 32.87 -2.51 13.28
N ALA A 221 33.25 -3.43 14.18
CA ALA A 221 33.46 -4.84 13.81
C ALA A 221 32.16 -5.52 13.33
N ALA A 222 31.01 -5.20 13.95
CA ALA A 222 29.72 -5.71 13.50
C ALA A 222 29.34 -5.16 12.12
N ASN A 223 29.56 -3.86 11.88
CA ASN A 223 29.29 -3.20 10.61
C ASN A 223 30.21 -3.69 9.46
N ALA A 224 31.45 -4.07 9.78
CA ALA A 224 32.36 -4.74 8.85
C ALA A 224 32.05 -6.23 8.61
N GLY A 225 31.30 -6.87 9.51
CA GLY A 225 31.02 -8.31 9.51
C GLY A 225 29.83 -8.74 8.63
N ALA A 226 29.44 -10.02 8.78
CA ALA A 226 28.27 -10.65 8.16
C ALA A 226 27.26 -11.17 9.23
N GLY A 227 27.20 -10.49 10.38
CA GLY A 227 26.30 -10.87 11.47
C GLY A 227 24.83 -10.53 11.20
N ASN A 228 24.01 -10.65 12.24
CA ASN A 228 22.59 -10.29 12.17
C ASN A 228 22.27 -8.94 12.82
N THR A 229 23.20 -8.38 13.61
CA THR A 229 23.03 -7.11 14.32
C THR A 229 24.06 -6.10 13.82
N TYR A 230 23.58 -4.90 13.49
CA TYR A 230 24.37 -3.77 13.00
C TYR A 230 24.11 -2.54 13.85
N TYR A 231 24.98 -1.53 13.78
CA TYR A 231 24.94 -0.39 14.68
C TYR A 231 24.89 0.93 13.92
N ARG A 232 23.92 1.77 14.28
CA ARG A 232 23.90 3.20 13.98
C ARG A 232 24.06 3.94 15.30
N ALA A 233 25.26 4.48 15.54
CA ALA A 233 25.60 5.17 16.78
C ALA A 233 26.06 6.61 16.50
N GLN A 234 26.23 7.39 17.57
CA GLN A 234 26.82 8.71 17.47
C GLN A 234 28.28 8.58 17.02
N HIS A 235 28.72 9.44 16.10
CA HIS A 235 30.13 9.49 15.72
C HIS A 235 30.99 9.88 16.90
N SER A 236 32.13 9.20 17.03
CA SER A 236 33.16 9.55 18.00
C SER A 236 33.75 10.93 17.68
N ASP A 237 34.24 11.62 18.70
CA ASP A 237 34.98 12.87 18.51
C ASP A 237 36.22 12.64 17.63
N ASN A 238 36.60 13.64 16.83
CA ASN A 238 37.76 13.56 15.93
C ASN A 238 39.10 13.29 16.66
N SER A 239 39.17 13.52 17.97
CA SER A 239 40.32 13.19 18.81
C SER A 239 40.45 11.71 19.14
N VAL A 240 39.39 10.92 18.97
CA VAL A 240 39.43 9.47 19.15
C VAL A 240 40.11 8.85 17.93
N PRO A 241 41.24 8.14 18.12
CA PRO A 241 41.96 7.57 16.99
C PRO A 241 41.16 6.39 16.38
N PRO A 242 41.22 6.17 15.05
CA PRO A 242 40.50 5.09 14.39
C PRO A 242 40.75 3.67 14.93
N THR A 243 41.87 3.46 15.63
CA THR A 243 42.23 2.17 16.23
C THR A 243 41.64 1.96 17.63
N ALA A 244 40.96 2.95 18.21
CA ALA A 244 40.39 2.85 19.55
C ALA A 244 39.11 2.00 19.57
N ASN A 245 38.85 1.36 20.70
CA ASN A 245 37.65 0.51 20.89
C ASN A 245 36.35 1.31 20.91
N ASN A 246 36.41 2.62 21.21
CA ASN A 246 35.26 3.52 21.25
C ASN A 246 35.18 4.44 20.02
N HIS A 247 35.99 4.19 18.98
CA HIS A 247 35.88 4.89 17.70
C HIS A 247 34.58 4.47 17.00
N PHE A 248 33.85 5.40 16.41
CA PHE A 248 32.72 5.09 15.55
C PHE A 248 32.57 6.19 14.51
N ASP A 249 32.70 5.88 13.23
CA ASP A 249 32.49 6.85 12.17
C ASP A 249 31.61 6.35 11.02
N ASP A 250 31.04 5.15 11.16
CA ASP A 250 30.14 4.57 10.18
C ASP A 250 28.87 5.40 9.94
N GLU A 251 28.42 5.39 8.68
CA GLU A 251 27.13 5.93 8.25
C GLU A 251 26.25 4.76 7.81
N VAL A 252 25.14 4.56 8.52
CA VAL A 252 24.26 3.40 8.36
C VAL A 252 22.86 3.82 7.98
N LEU A 253 22.35 3.26 6.88
CA LEU A 253 20.97 3.40 6.42
C LEU A 253 20.34 2.02 6.33
N PHE A 254 19.12 1.89 6.84
CA PHE A 254 18.38 0.64 6.78
C PHE A 254 16.89 0.90 6.49
N LEU A 255 16.18 -0.17 6.15
CA LEU A 255 14.73 -0.15 5.99
C LEU A 255 14.13 -1.42 6.58
N THR A 256 13.04 -1.28 7.33
CA THR A 256 12.30 -2.43 7.86
C THR A 256 11.68 -3.23 6.70
N ILE A 257 11.40 -4.51 6.93
CA ILE A 257 10.73 -5.38 5.94
C ILE A 257 9.36 -4.81 5.59
N ASN A 258 8.59 -4.38 6.59
CA ASN A 258 7.29 -3.75 6.41
C ASN A 258 7.38 -2.50 5.52
N ASP A 259 8.26 -1.55 5.87
CA ASP A 259 8.40 -0.30 5.11
C ASP A 259 8.91 -0.56 3.68
N LEU A 260 9.81 -1.53 3.51
CA LEU A 260 10.32 -1.93 2.20
C LEU A 260 9.19 -2.43 1.28
N ILE A 261 8.39 -3.39 1.76
CA ILE A 261 7.33 -4.02 0.97
C ILE A 261 6.25 -2.99 0.61
N HIS A 262 5.86 -2.13 1.55
CA HIS A 262 4.88 -1.06 1.30
C HIS A 262 5.40 0.03 0.37
N LYS A 263 6.66 0.47 0.54
CA LYS A 263 7.30 1.41 -0.41
C LYS A 263 7.40 0.83 -1.81
N ALA A 264 7.58 -0.50 -1.92
CA ALA A 264 7.56 -1.22 -3.19
C ALA A 264 6.14 -1.51 -3.73
N ARG A 265 5.08 -1.06 -3.04
CA ARG A 265 3.67 -1.30 -3.41
C ARG A 265 3.31 -2.79 -3.51
N ARG A 266 3.94 -3.63 -2.70
CA ARG A 266 3.69 -5.08 -2.64
C ARG A 266 3.05 -5.53 -1.32
N GLY A 267 2.36 -4.62 -0.62
CA GLY A 267 1.63 -4.92 0.62
C GLY A 267 0.43 -5.85 0.40
N GLY A 268 -0.18 -6.28 1.51
CA GLY A 268 -1.42 -7.07 1.50
C GLY A 268 -2.57 -6.35 0.83
N ARG A 269 -3.57 -7.14 0.39
CA ARG A 269 -4.79 -6.62 -0.22
C ARG A 269 -6.01 -7.10 0.55
N ASN A 270 -7.11 -6.36 0.43
CA ASN A 270 -8.39 -6.85 0.92
C ASN A 270 -9.02 -7.78 -0.13
N TRP A 271 -8.62 -9.05 -0.12
CA TRP A 271 -9.17 -10.08 -1.01
C TRP A 271 -10.61 -10.47 -0.67
N ASN A 272 -11.06 -10.13 0.54
CA ASN A 272 -12.41 -10.36 1.03
C ASN A 272 -13.29 -9.12 0.99
N ALA A 273 -12.88 -8.09 0.25
CA ALA A 273 -13.76 -7.00 -0.15
C ALA A 273 -14.82 -7.51 -1.14
N GLY A 274 -15.70 -8.41 -0.68
CA GLY A 274 -17.03 -8.55 -1.25
C GLY A 274 -17.84 -7.27 -0.99
N PRO A 275 -19.02 -7.13 -1.61
CA PRO A 275 -19.90 -6.00 -1.38
C PRO A 275 -20.18 -5.84 0.13
N ALA A 276 -20.02 -4.64 0.69
CA ALA A 276 -20.15 -4.40 2.13
C ALA A 276 -21.59 -4.69 2.61
N PRO A 277 -21.82 -5.32 3.78
CA PRO A 277 -23.18 -5.43 4.29
C PRO A 277 -23.75 -4.04 4.58
N ILE A 278 -25.01 -3.82 4.24
CA ILE A 278 -25.78 -2.67 4.71
C ILE A 278 -25.84 -2.73 6.24
N VAL A 279 -25.76 -1.57 6.89
CA VAL A 279 -25.87 -1.41 8.35
C VAL A 279 -27.19 -0.72 8.67
N GLY A 280 -27.97 -1.32 9.56
CA GLY A 280 -29.29 -0.84 9.99
C GLY A 280 -30.35 -0.94 8.90
N GLU A 281 -31.28 0.01 8.93
CA GLU A 281 -32.38 0.19 7.98
C GLU A 281 -32.30 1.58 7.33
N PRO A 282 -31.52 1.73 6.24
CA PRO A 282 -31.55 2.94 5.43
C PRO A 282 -32.99 3.37 5.06
N PRO A 283 -33.25 4.66 4.83
CA PRO A 283 -34.55 5.13 4.35
C PRO A 283 -35.03 4.39 3.10
N THR A 284 -36.35 4.24 2.95
CA THR A 284 -36.95 3.70 1.72
C THR A 284 -36.56 4.57 0.52
N VAL A 285 -36.11 3.92 -0.55
CA VAL A 285 -35.92 4.59 -1.84
C VAL A 285 -37.27 4.65 -2.54
N ASN A 286 -37.84 5.85 -2.64
CA ASN A 286 -39.08 6.10 -3.37
C ASN A 286 -38.81 6.00 -4.87
N LEU A 287 -39.52 5.11 -5.56
CA LEU A 287 -39.37 4.85 -6.99
C LEU A 287 -40.23 5.82 -7.81
N ASP A 288 -40.06 7.11 -7.54
CA ASP A 288 -40.69 8.20 -8.27
C ASP A 288 -39.79 8.75 -9.40
N VAL A 289 -40.38 9.51 -10.32
CA VAL A 289 -39.63 10.08 -11.45
C VAL A 289 -38.47 10.99 -11.05
N THR A 290 -38.50 11.60 -9.87
CA THR A 290 -37.41 12.46 -9.38
C THR A 290 -36.22 11.60 -9.00
N THR A 291 -36.45 10.52 -8.25
CA THR A 291 -35.42 9.55 -7.89
C THR A 291 -34.84 8.89 -9.14
N LEU A 292 -35.68 8.43 -10.07
CA LEU A 292 -35.22 7.78 -11.29
C LEU A 292 -34.44 8.72 -12.22
N ALA A 293 -34.74 10.03 -12.22
CA ALA A 293 -33.96 11.02 -12.96
C ALA A 293 -32.52 11.18 -12.46
N THR A 294 -32.24 10.86 -11.18
CA THR A 294 -30.85 10.84 -10.66
C THR A 294 -29.98 9.79 -11.36
N GLY A 295 -30.61 8.72 -11.86
CA GLY A 295 -29.99 7.69 -12.69
C GLY A 295 -30.07 7.95 -14.20
N GLY A 296 -30.46 9.16 -14.60
CA GLY A 296 -30.58 9.56 -16.01
C GLY A 296 -31.85 9.10 -16.72
N ALA A 297 -32.84 8.55 -16.00
CA ALA A 297 -34.11 8.16 -16.62
C ALA A 297 -34.97 9.39 -16.97
N VAL A 298 -35.48 9.44 -18.19
CA VAL A 298 -36.42 10.47 -18.65
C VAL A 298 -37.68 9.78 -19.14
N PHE A 299 -38.83 10.18 -18.61
CA PHE A 299 -40.10 9.56 -18.93
C PHE A 299 -40.91 10.40 -19.94
N THR A 300 -41.40 9.77 -21.00
CA THR A 300 -42.38 10.33 -21.95
C THR A 300 -43.70 9.59 -21.81
N GLY A 301 -44.66 10.20 -21.10
CA GLY A 301 -45.83 9.48 -20.61
C GLY A 301 -45.40 8.36 -19.66
N PHE A 302 -45.75 7.11 -20.01
CA PHE A 302 -45.41 5.92 -19.22
C PHE A 302 -43.98 5.42 -19.45
N ARG A 303 -43.23 5.93 -20.43
CA ARG A 303 -42.08 5.23 -21.01
C ARG A 303 -40.76 5.85 -20.65
N SER A 304 -39.79 5.04 -20.22
CA SER A 304 -38.39 5.46 -20.12
C SER A 304 -37.57 5.18 -21.39
N GLY A 305 -37.95 4.17 -22.19
CA GLY A 305 -37.07 3.59 -23.21
C GLY A 305 -35.86 2.83 -22.65
N LEU A 306 -35.76 2.66 -21.33
CA LEU A 306 -34.62 2.06 -20.65
C LEU A 306 -34.97 0.67 -20.13
N GLN A 307 -34.11 -0.31 -20.44
CA GLN A 307 -34.12 -1.63 -19.78
C GLN A 307 -33.50 -1.59 -18.38
N THR A 308 -32.60 -0.63 -18.17
CA THR A 308 -31.77 -0.52 -16.97
C THR A 308 -31.66 0.93 -16.53
N VAL A 309 -31.77 1.17 -15.22
CA VAL A 309 -31.53 2.48 -14.58
C VAL A 309 -30.56 2.26 -13.42
N THR A 310 -29.46 3.01 -13.39
CA THR A 310 -28.49 2.96 -12.29
C THR A 310 -28.70 4.16 -11.38
N LEU A 311 -29.10 3.91 -10.13
CA LEU A 311 -29.33 4.94 -9.13
C LEU A 311 -28.06 5.11 -8.27
N PRO A 312 -27.36 6.26 -8.38
CA PRO A 312 -26.21 6.55 -7.53
C PRO A 312 -26.65 6.95 -6.11
N VAL A 313 -25.72 6.95 -5.15
CA VAL A 313 -25.98 7.53 -3.83
C VAL A 313 -26.24 9.03 -3.99
N GLY A 314 -27.33 9.53 -3.39
CA GLY A 314 -27.78 10.90 -3.55
C GLY A 314 -29.09 11.19 -2.80
N PRO A 315 -29.75 12.32 -3.09
CA PRO A 315 -31.04 12.65 -2.48
C PRO A 315 -32.05 11.52 -2.69
N GLY A 316 -32.60 10.97 -1.60
CA GLY A 316 -33.56 9.87 -1.64
C GLY A 316 -32.98 8.47 -1.91
N VAL A 317 -31.66 8.35 -2.15
CA VAL A 317 -30.98 7.07 -2.41
C VAL A 317 -29.77 6.91 -1.49
N SER A 318 -29.93 6.15 -0.42
CA SER A 318 -28.87 5.93 0.57
C SER A 318 -27.90 4.82 0.19
N VAL A 319 -28.30 3.92 -0.72
CA VAL A 319 -27.47 2.81 -1.19
C VAL A 319 -27.60 2.72 -2.71
N SER A 320 -26.46 2.69 -3.41
CA SER A 320 -26.44 2.61 -4.87
C SER A 320 -27.02 1.29 -5.38
N MET A 321 -27.85 1.34 -6.42
CA MET A 321 -28.47 0.15 -6.99
C MET A 321 -28.72 0.27 -8.50
N ILE A 322 -28.85 -0.88 -9.15
CA ILE A 322 -29.23 -1.03 -10.56
C ILE A 322 -30.63 -1.64 -10.60
N ILE A 323 -31.56 -0.95 -11.24
CA ILE A 323 -32.88 -1.46 -11.57
C ILE A 323 -32.81 -1.98 -13.00
N SER A 324 -33.32 -3.19 -13.25
CA SER A 324 -33.34 -3.77 -14.60
C SER A 324 -34.56 -4.64 -14.86
N THR A 325 -34.92 -4.79 -16.13
CA THR A 325 -35.98 -5.69 -16.61
C THR A 325 -35.48 -6.59 -17.74
N ALA A 326 -36.36 -7.43 -18.29
CA ALA A 326 -36.04 -8.39 -19.34
C ALA A 326 -35.67 -7.69 -20.67
N PRO A 327 -34.80 -8.31 -21.50
CA PRO A 327 -34.55 -7.83 -22.85
C PRO A 327 -35.85 -7.69 -23.65
N GLY A 328 -36.03 -6.57 -24.36
CA GLY A 328 -37.25 -6.27 -25.12
C GLY A 328 -38.36 -5.58 -24.33
N TYR A 329 -38.14 -5.36 -23.03
CA TYR A 329 -39.03 -4.61 -22.14
C TYR A 329 -38.40 -3.28 -21.72
N GLN A 330 -39.16 -2.40 -21.09
CA GLN A 330 -38.66 -1.13 -20.55
C GLN A 330 -39.29 -0.83 -19.19
N ILE A 331 -38.57 -0.08 -18.36
CA ILE A 331 -39.07 0.41 -17.08
C ILE A 331 -40.10 1.52 -17.34
N THR A 332 -41.26 1.44 -16.71
CA THR A 332 -42.36 2.40 -16.88
C THR A 332 -42.68 3.14 -15.58
N THR A 333 -43.59 4.10 -15.65
CA THR A 333 -44.20 4.76 -14.49
C THR A 333 -45.72 4.66 -14.53
N ASN A 334 -46.40 4.95 -13.42
CA ASN A 334 -47.87 4.96 -13.32
C ASN A 334 -48.58 6.19 -13.92
N ASN A 335 -47.86 7.08 -14.62
CA ASN A 335 -48.35 8.29 -15.31
C ASN A 335 -49.32 9.17 -14.49
N ALA A 336 -49.02 9.37 -13.21
CA ALA A 336 -49.61 10.45 -12.40
C ALA A 336 -48.73 11.70 -12.46
N SER A 337 -49.27 12.90 -12.19
CA SER A 337 -48.45 14.09 -11.95
C SER A 337 -47.50 13.82 -10.77
N GLY A 338 -46.21 13.72 -11.04
CA GLY A 338 -45.20 13.31 -10.04
C GLY A 338 -44.96 11.80 -9.92
N SER A 339 -45.65 10.97 -10.73
CA SER A 339 -45.45 9.52 -10.95
C SER A 339 -44.60 8.80 -9.90
N THR A 340 -45.29 8.11 -8.98
CA THR A 340 -44.74 7.65 -7.68
C THR A 340 -44.38 6.17 -7.63
N ALA A 341 -44.48 5.46 -8.75
CA ALA A 341 -44.21 4.03 -8.81
C ALA A 341 -43.78 3.61 -10.21
N ILE A 342 -43.03 2.51 -10.28
CA ILE A 342 -42.52 1.92 -11.51
C ILE A 342 -43.17 0.58 -11.84
N GLY A 343 -43.25 0.30 -13.12
CA GLY A 343 -43.69 -0.99 -13.66
C GLY A 343 -42.81 -1.40 -14.83
N VAL A 344 -43.33 -2.30 -15.66
CA VAL A 344 -42.67 -2.75 -16.88
C VAL A 344 -43.69 -2.77 -18.01
N CYS A 345 -43.21 -2.72 -19.24
CA CYS A 345 -43.99 -3.03 -20.42
C CYS A 345 -43.06 -3.48 -21.55
N SER A 346 -43.60 -4.21 -22.52
CA SER A 346 -42.89 -4.49 -23.77
C SER A 346 -42.51 -3.20 -24.52
N MET A 347 -41.39 -3.18 -25.24
CA MET A 347 -41.04 -2.05 -26.12
C MET A 347 -42.01 -1.86 -27.30
N SER A 348 -42.77 -2.91 -27.64
CA SER A 348 -43.82 -2.89 -28.67
C SER A 348 -44.93 -3.89 -28.29
N PRO A 349 -46.21 -3.48 -28.23
CA PRO A 349 -46.75 -2.17 -28.61
C PRO A 349 -46.43 -1.03 -27.61
N PRO A 350 -46.63 0.23 -28.02
CA PRO A 350 -46.47 1.43 -27.20
C PRO A 350 -47.16 1.34 -25.82
N CYS A 351 -46.40 1.51 -24.73
CA CYS A 351 -46.93 1.43 -23.36
C CYS A 351 -47.90 2.55 -23.02
N ASN A 352 -48.94 2.20 -22.26
CA ASN A 352 -50.09 3.02 -21.89
C ASN A 352 -50.65 2.58 -20.53
N ALA A 353 -51.72 3.22 -20.07
CA ALA A 353 -52.32 2.97 -18.75
C ALA A 353 -52.75 1.52 -18.49
N SER A 354 -53.02 0.74 -19.54
CA SER A 354 -53.52 -0.62 -19.45
C SER A 354 -52.43 -1.70 -19.47
N ASN A 355 -51.16 -1.34 -19.73
CA ASN A 355 -50.07 -2.32 -19.86
C ASN A 355 -48.72 -1.80 -19.35
N SER A 356 -48.73 -0.77 -18.50
CA SER A 356 -47.53 -0.22 -17.88
C SER A 356 -47.26 -0.78 -16.48
N GLN A 357 -48.14 -1.64 -15.97
CA GLN A 357 -47.93 -2.34 -14.71
C GLN A 357 -46.95 -3.49 -14.89
N LEU A 358 -46.29 -3.91 -13.81
CA LEU A 358 -45.53 -5.14 -13.82
C LEU A 358 -46.50 -6.32 -13.88
N GLU A 359 -46.48 -7.07 -14.98
CA GLU A 359 -47.43 -8.15 -15.27
C GLU A 359 -46.76 -9.55 -15.37
N ASN A 360 -47.58 -10.61 -15.42
CA ASN A 360 -47.08 -11.98 -15.52
C ASN A 360 -46.19 -12.19 -16.76
N GLY A 361 -45.01 -12.78 -16.56
CA GLY A 361 -43.99 -12.95 -17.58
C GLY A 361 -42.95 -11.83 -17.62
N GLU A 362 -43.15 -10.77 -16.84
CA GLU A 362 -42.20 -9.67 -16.67
C GLU A 362 -41.45 -9.76 -15.34
N TYR A 363 -40.39 -8.97 -15.17
CA TYR A 363 -39.72 -8.82 -13.89
C TYR A 363 -39.10 -7.43 -13.71
N LEU A 364 -38.95 -7.03 -12.45
CA LEU A 364 -38.02 -5.99 -12.03
C LEU A 364 -36.96 -6.59 -11.12
N SER A 365 -35.70 -6.37 -11.44
CA SER A 365 -34.55 -6.74 -10.62
C SER A 365 -33.94 -5.48 -10.02
N PHE A 366 -33.64 -5.54 -8.72
CA PHE A 366 -32.99 -4.50 -7.94
C PHE A 366 -31.68 -5.05 -7.39
N LYS A 367 -30.55 -4.60 -7.95
CA LYS A 367 -29.22 -5.09 -7.62
C LYS A 367 -28.39 -4.00 -6.93
N LEU A 368 -27.95 -4.26 -5.71
CA LEU A 368 -27.05 -3.39 -4.95
C LEU A 368 -25.67 -3.30 -5.63
N VAL A 369 -25.10 -2.10 -5.66
CA VAL A 369 -23.75 -1.84 -6.18
C VAL A 369 -22.78 -1.74 -5.02
N SER A 370 -21.88 -2.72 -4.89
CA SER A 370 -20.88 -2.77 -3.81
C SER A 370 -21.47 -2.95 -2.40
N TYR A 371 -22.74 -3.34 -2.28
CA TYR A 371 -23.37 -3.73 -1.01
C TYR A 371 -24.05 -5.11 -1.04
N THR A 372 -24.24 -5.71 0.13
CA THR A 372 -25.15 -6.84 0.38
C THR A 372 -26.19 -6.48 1.43
N ALA A 373 -27.36 -7.11 1.39
CA ALA A 373 -28.43 -7.00 2.38
C ALA A 373 -28.84 -8.38 2.88
N GLN A 374 -29.62 -8.42 3.96
CA GLN A 374 -30.15 -9.66 4.53
C GLN A 374 -31.68 -9.64 4.66
N LYS A 375 -32.31 -8.47 4.56
CA LYS A 375 -33.75 -8.24 4.47
C LYS A 375 -34.06 -7.19 3.41
N VAL A 376 -35.27 -7.23 2.85
CA VAL A 376 -35.79 -6.21 1.93
C VAL A 376 -37.24 -5.89 2.27
N SER A 377 -37.64 -4.62 2.18
CA SER A 377 -39.04 -4.20 2.17
C SER A 377 -39.40 -3.70 0.77
N LEU A 378 -40.59 -4.06 0.31
CA LEU A 378 -41.15 -3.62 -0.97
C LEU A 378 -42.51 -2.95 -0.74
N ASP A 379 -42.69 -1.79 -1.36
CA ASP A 379 -43.96 -1.08 -1.40
C ASP A 379 -44.63 -1.29 -2.75
N PHE A 380 -45.90 -1.69 -2.73
CA PHE A 380 -46.70 -2.00 -3.90
C PHE A 380 -47.86 -1.01 -4.07
N LEU A 381 -48.21 -0.71 -5.33
CA LEU A 381 -49.29 0.22 -5.68
C LEU A 381 -50.18 -0.36 -6.79
N ASN A 382 -51.47 0.01 -6.75
CA ASN A 382 -52.48 -0.36 -7.75
C ASN A 382 -52.64 -1.87 -7.95
N TYR A 383 -52.71 -2.63 -6.84
CA TYR A 383 -52.93 -4.07 -6.83
C TYR A 383 -54.37 -4.43 -6.45
N GLY A 384 -54.85 -5.57 -6.94
CA GLY A 384 -56.15 -6.16 -6.63
C GLY A 384 -56.13 -7.20 -5.52
N GLY A 385 -57.30 -7.56 -5.00
CA GLY A 385 -57.44 -8.63 -4.01
C GLY A 385 -57.04 -10.00 -4.59
N GLY A 386 -56.07 -10.67 -3.96
CA GLY A 386 -55.60 -11.99 -4.38
C GLY A 386 -54.44 -11.98 -5.37
N GLU A 387 -53.99 -10.80 -5.81
CA GLU A 387 -52.74 -10.67 -6.56
C GLU A 387 -51.52 -11.05 -5.71
N SER A 388 -50.46 -11.51 -6.37
CA SER A 388 -49.26 -11.99 -5.69
C SER A 388 -48.00 -11.85 -6.54
N ALA A 389 -46.85 -11.89 -5.87
CA ALA A 389 -45.54 -11.91 -6.50
C ALA A 389 -44.66 -13.04 -5.94
N THR A 390 -43.79 -13.55 -6.80
CA THR A 390 -42.65 -14.39 -6.43
C THR A 390 -41.39 -13.53 -6.36
N ILE A 391 -40.71 -13.57 -5.23
CA ILE A 391 -39.48 -12.83 -4.94
C ILE A 391 -38.31 -13.78 -4.92
N GLU A 392 -37.32 -13.55 -5.77
CA GLU A 392 -36.06 -14.30 -5.81
C GLU A 392 -34.92 -13.44 -5.26
N PHE A 393 -34.07 -14.04 -4.44
CA PHE A 393 -32.86 -13.41 -3.93
C PHE A 393 -31.65 -14.01 -4.61
N LYS A 394 -30.68 -13.18 -4.99
CA LYS A 394 -29.43 -13.65 -5.59
C LYS A 394 -28.22 -13.00 -4.92
N ARG A 395 -27.09 -13.70 -4.97
CA ARG A 395 -25.75 -13.19 -4.64
C ARG A 395 -24.82 -13.51 -5.79
N ASN A 396 -24.19 -12.50 -6.38
CA ASN A 396 -23.33 -12.67 -7.55
C ASN A 396 -24.02 -13.46 -8.68
N ASN A 397 -25.29 -13.13 -8.96
CA ASN A 397 -26.17 -13.81 -9.93
C ASN A 397 -26.57 -15.27 -9.61
N VAL A 398 -26.20 -15.80 -8.44
CA VAL A 398 -26.61 -17.14 -8.00
C VAL A 398 -27.78 -17.03 -7.02
N PRO A 399 -28.88 -17.79 -7.19
CA PRO A 399 -29.99 -17.79 -6.24
C PRO A 399 -29.54 -18.13 -4.80
N VAL A 400 -30.11 -17.43 -3.83
CA VAL A 400 -29.85 -17.61 -2.39
C VAL A 400 -31.19 -17.85 -1.70
N GLY A 401 -31.31 -18.95 -0.95
CA GLY A 401 -32.55 -19.33 -0.29
C GLY A 401 -33.65 -19.83 -1.23
N LEU A 402 -34.89 -19.87 -0.73
CA LEU A 402 -36.07 -20.24 -1.51
C LEU A 402 -36.79 -18.98 -1.98
N SER A 403 -37.41 -19.05 -3.16
CA SER A 403 -38.26 -17.95 -3.62
C SER A 403 -39.44 -17.75 -2.66
N VAL A 404 -39.71 -16.49 -2.32
CA VAL A 404 -40.80 -16.14 -1.40
C VAL A 404 -42.01 -15.74 -2.23
N VAL A 405 -43.13 -16.45 -2.02
CA VAL A 405 -44.42 -16.09 -2.63
C VAL A 405 -45.20 -15.26 -1.61
N THR A 406 -45.60 -14.05 -2.01
CA THR A 406 -46.41 -13.16 -1.17
C THR A 406 -47.70 -12.76 -1.87
N THR A 407 -48.84 -13.00 -1.22
CA THR A 407 -50.16 -12.48 -1.62
C THR A 407 -50.38 -11.14 -0.94
N PHE A 408 -50.68 -10.07 -1.68
CA PHE A 408 -50.70 -8.70 -1.15
C PHE A 408 -51.86 -8.46 -0.17
N PRO A 409 -51.63 -8.36 1.16
CA PRO A 409 -52.68 -8.04 2.12
C PRO A 409 -52.62 -6.56 2.57
N SER A 410 -51.55 -5.84 2.21
CA SER A 410 -51.17 -4.49 2.64
C SER A 410 -50.19 -3.85 1.64
N ALA A 411 -50.04 -2.52 1.70
CA ALA A 411 -49.21 -1.77 0.75
C ALA A 411 -47.69 -1.98 0.90
N THR A 412 -47.21 -2.40 2.07
CA THR A 412 -45.78 -2.63 2.36
C THR A 412 -45.57 -4.04 2.90
N ILE A 413 -44.51 -4.72 2.44
CA ILE A 413 -44.19 -6.10 2.84
C ILE A 413 -42.67 -6.24 3.08
N GLY A 414 -42.30 -6.62 4.30
CA GLY A 414 -40.92 -7.01 4.67
C GLY A 414 -40.65 -8.49 4.37
N LEU A 415 -39.49 -8.78 3.78
CA LEU A 415 -39.14 -10.06 3.18
C LEU A 415 -37.68 -10.45 3.49
N MET A 416 -37.42 -11.76 3.54
CA MET A 416 -36.08 -12.34 3.74
C MET A 416 -35.91 -13.68 2.99
N PRO A 417 -34.68 -14.07 2.58
CA PRO A 417 -34.46 -15.21 1.66
C PRO A 417 -34.80 -16.59 2.22
N THR A 418 -34.72 -16.78 3.54
CA THR A 418 -35.11 -18.01 4.24
C THR A 418 -35.64 -17.66 5.63
N THR A 419 -36.00 -18.65 6.44
CA THR A 419 -36.30 -18.46 7.88
C THR A 419 -35.10 -17.92 8.68
N ALA A 420 -33.89 -17.97 8.13
CA ALA A 420 -32.68 -17.30 8.62
C ALA A 420 -32.13 -16.28 7.60
N PRO A 421 -31.63 -15.10 8.02
CA PRO A 421 -31.14 -14.09 7.07
C PRO A 421 -29.84 -14.55 6.37
N GLN A 422 -29.89 -14.72 5.05
CA GLN A 422 -28.71 -14.95 4.21
C GLN A 422 -28.38 -13.67 3.41
N ALA A 423 -27.09 -13.41 3.17
CA ALA A 423 -26.68 -12.21 2.43
C ALA A 423 -26.99 -12.35 0.93
N PHE A 424 -27.60 -11.32 0.35
CA PHE A 424 -27.91 -11.19 -1.08
C PHE A 424 -27.46 -9.82 -1.60
N ASP A 425 -27.23 -9.71 -2.91
CA ASP A 425 -26.95 -8.44 -3.60
C ASP A 425 -28.03 -8.06 -4.61
N GLU A 426 -28.99 -8.94 -4.91
CA GLU A 426 -30.04 -8.71 -5.89
C GLU A 426 -31.37 -9.31 -5.43
N VAL A 427 -32.45 -8.57 -5.67
CA VAL A 427 -33.84 -9.00 -5.48
C VAL A 427 -34.57 -8.92 -6.81
N VAL A 428 -35.21 -10.00 -7.24
CA VAL A 428 -36.00 -10.06 -8.47
C VAL A 428 -37.47 -10.27 -8.11
N VAL A 429 -38.31 -9.34 -8.55
CA VAL A 429 -39.76 -9.34 -8.33
C VAL A 429 -40.44 -9.82 -9.61
N LYS A 430 -41.20 -10.92 -9.52
CA LYS A 430 -41.95 -11.51 -10.63
C LYS A 430 -43.43 -11.61 -10.27
N PRO A 431 -44.36 -11.01 -11.01
CA PRO A 431 -45.79 -11.21 -10.78
C PRO A 431 -46.16 -12.66 -11.03
N ASN A 432 -47.07 -13.19 -10.22
CA ASN A 432 -47.69 -14.48 -10.49
C ASN A 432 -48.81 -14.32 -11.53
N PRO A 433 -49.33 -15.42 -12.11
CA PRO A 433 -50.45 -15.36 -13.04
C PRO A 433 -51.63 -14.53 -12.49
N SER A 434 -52.23 -13.72 -13.36
CA SER A 434 -53.36 -12.82 -13.02
C SER A 434 -53.03 -11.72 -12.01
N SER A 435 -51.77 -11.31 -11.88
CA SER A 435 -51.34 -10.17 -11.04
C SER A 435 -50.78 -9.03 -11.89
N ALA A 436 -51.18 -7.79 -11.60
CA ALA A 436 -50.69 -6.57 -12.24
C ALA A 436 -50.60 -5.42 -11.23
N PHE A 437 -49.38 -4.94 -10.95
CA PHE A 437 -49.14 -3.91 -9.93
C PHE A 437 -47.92 -3.04 -10.27
N TYR A 438 -47.74 -1.95 -9.54
CA TYR A 438 -46.51 -1.14 -9.56
C TYR A 438 -45.71 -1.36 -8.26
N ILE A 439 -44.42 -1.04 -8.31
CA ILE A 439 -43.54 -0.97 -7.14
C ILE A 439 -43.24 0.51 -6.88
N SER A 440 -43.63 1.02 -5.70
CA SER A 440 -43.46 2.42 -5.32
C SER A 440 -42.23 2.68 -4.47
N GLY A 441 -41.68 1.67 -3.83
CA GLY A 441 -40.58 1.82 -2.88
C GLY A 441 -39.84 0.53 -2.63
N ILE A 442 -38.55 0.66 -2.32
CA ILE A 442 -37.70 -0.46 -1.89
C ILE A 442 -36.78 -0.02 -0.77
N ARG A 443 -36.60 -0.90 0.23
CA ARG A 443 -35.65 -0.71 1.32
C ARG A 443 -34.84 -1.98 1.51
N PHE A 444 -33.52 -1.87 1.60
CA PHE A 444 -32.64 -2.97 1.95
C PHE A 444 -32.14 -2.80 3.39
N CYS A 445 -32.13 -3.86 4.19
CA CYS A 445 -31.74 -3.77 5.60
C CYS A 445 -30.79 -4.91 6.01
N ASP A 446 -30.14 -4.69 7.15
CA ASP A 446 -29.39 -5.74 7.85
C ASP A 446 -30.31 -6.79 8.50
N ALA A 447 -29.72 -7.85 9.06
CA ALA A 447 -30.47 -8.90 9.73
C ALA A 447 -31.17 -8.43 11.03
N ALA A 448 -30.63 -7.43 11.73
CA ALA A 448 -31.09 -7.01 13.05
C ALA A 448 -32.31 -6.08 13.00
N SER A 449 -32.50 -5.36 11.89
CA SER A 449 -33.55 -4.36 11.72
C SER A 449 -34.92 -5.00 11.44
N SER A 450 -36.01 -4.29 11.74
CA SER A 450 -37.38 -4.74 11.46
C SER A 450 -37.65 -4.84 9.96
N CYS A 451 -37.07 -3.92 9.17
CA CYS A 451 -37.20 -3.85 7.71
C CYS A 451 -38.66 -3.86 7.24
N LEU A 452 -39.48 -3.06 7.91
CA LEU A 452 -40.88 -2.78 7.56
C LEU A 452 -41.06 -1.30 7.22
#